data_AF-A0A1W9PRB6-F1
#
_entry.id   AF-A0A1W9PRB6-F1
#
_cell.length_a   1.000
_cell.length_b   1.000
_cell.length_c   1.000
_cell.angle_alpha   90.00
_cell.angle_beta   90.00
_cell.angle_gamma   90.00
#
_symmetry.space_group_name_H-M   'P 1'
#
loop_
_entity.id
_entity.type
_entity.pdbx_description
1 polymer ?
#
loop_
_entity_poly.entity_id
_entity_poly.type
_entity_poly.pdbx_seq_one_letter_code
_entity_poly.pdbx_strand_id
1 'polypeptide(L)' 'MEFLKDFFVNFGIWFSEWLAGFMPDWGVKIVTGFSVSIVLVLIGLFAVLILTWGERKVIGRMQDRIGPNRWG' A
#
# COMPACT_ATOMS: atom_id res chain seq x y z
N MET A 1 13.30 -18.24 -7.10
CA MET A 1 12.33 -17.32 -7.73
C MET A 1 12.72 -15.88 -7.42
N GLU A 2 13.74 -15.32 -8.11
CA GLU A 2 14.19 -13.93 -7.92
C GLU A 2 13.07 -12.90 -8.10
N PHE A 3 12.12 -13.19 -8.98
CA PHE A 3 10.95 -12.35 -9.27
C PHE A 3 10.12 -11.93 -8.04
N LEU A 4 9.98 -12.82 -7.03
CA LEU A 4 9.19 -12.53 -5.83
C LEU A 4 9.93 -11.64 -4.82
N LYS A 5 11.27 -11.65 -4.83
CA LYS A 5 12.08 -10.81 -3.94
C LYS A 5 12.06 -9.35 -4.38
N ASP A 6 12.13 -9.13 -5.70
CA ASP A 6 12.22 -7.80 -6.30
C ASP A 6 10.91 -7.36 -6.96
N PHE A 7 9.76 -7.92 -6.54
CA PHE A 7 8.45 -7.66 -7.16
C PHE A 7 8.16 -6.15 -7.28
N PHE A 8 8.41 -5.39 -6.23
CA PHE A 8 8.20 -3.93 -6.23
C PHE A 8 9.18 -3.18 -7.14
N VAL A 9 10.43 -3.64 -7.24
CA VAL A 9 11.46 -3.03 -8.09
C VAL A 9 11.15 -3.30 -9.55
N ASN A 10 10.81 -4.55 -9.90
CA ASN A 10 10.42 -4.95 -11.26
C ASN A 10 9.15 -4.23 -11.72
N PHE A 11 8.16 -4.06 -10.83
CA PHE A 11 6.96 -3.28 -11.12
C PHE A 11 7.28 -1.79 -11.33
N GLY A 12 8.17 -1.22 -10.52
CA GLY A 12 8.63 0.16 -10.67
C GLY A 12 9.34 0.41 -11.99
N ILE A 13 10.23 -0.51 -12.41
CA ILE A 13 10.94 -0.42 -13.70
C ILE A 13 9.95 -0.48 -14.86
N TRP A 14 9.02 -1.45 -14.85
CA TRP A 14 7.98 -1.55 -15.86
C TRP A 14 7.12 -0.28 -15.96
N PHE A 15 6.76 0.31 -14.81
CA PHE A 15 5.98 1.54 -14.77
C PHE A 15 6.77 2.75 -15.28
N SER A 16 8.05 2.86 -14.93
CA SER A 16 8.93 3.92 -15.42
C SER A 16 9.19 3.81 -16.92
N GLU A 17 9.36 2.61 -17.47
CA GLU A 17 9.52 2.38 -18.91
C GLU A 17 8.26 2.76 -19.69
N TRP A 18 7.07 2.43 -19.15
CA TRP A 18 5.80 2.87 -19.73
C TRP A 18 5.67 4.40 -19.74
N LEU A 19 6.10 5.07 -18.68
CA LEU A 19 6.11 6.54 -18.59
C LEU A 19 7.16 7.20 -19.48
N ALA A 20 8.32 6.58 -19.68
CA ALA A 20 9.38 7.07 -20.57
C ALA A 20 8.93 7.15 -22.04
N GLY A 21 7.92 6.37 -22.43
CA GLY A 21 7.27 6.50 -23.75
C GLY A 21 6.48 7.80 -23.95
N PHE A 22 6.11 8.49 -22.87
CA PHE A 22 5.26 9.69 -22.91
C PHE A 22 5.93 10.97 -22.44
N MET A 23 7.00 10.90 -21.64
CA MET A 23 7.62 12.07 -21.00
C MET A 23 9.15 12.05 -21.00
N PRO A 24 9.80 13.23 -20.90
CA PRO A 24 11.25 13.31 -20.70
C PRO A 24 11.71 12.68 -19.38
N ASP A 25 12.95 12.19 -19.35
CA ASP A 25 13.56 11.47 -18.21
C ASP A 25 13.41 12.17 -16.84
N TRP A 26 13.47 13.50 -16.82
CA TRP A 26 13.33 14.26 -15.57
C TRP A 26 11.91 14.14 -14.99
N GLY A 27 10.89 14.11 -15.84
CA GLY A 27 9.49 13.99 -15.44
C GLY A 27 9.18 12.58 -14.92
N VAL A 28 9.72 11.56 -15.59
CA VAL A 28 9.56 10.15 -15.19
C VAL A 28 10.09 9.90 -13.77
N LYS A 29 11.25 10.46 -13.43
CA LYS A 29 11.86 10.33 -12.09
C LYS A 29 10.99 10.94 -10.99
N ILE A 30 10.42 12.13 -11.24
CA ILE A 30 9.56 12.82 -10.27
C ILE A 30 8.26 12.03 -10.06
N VAL A 31 7.59 11.61 -11.15
CA VAL A 31 6.32 10.88 -11.09
C VAL A 31 6.50 9.52 -10.41
N THR A 32 7.56 8.79 -10.76
CA THR A 32 7.85 7.47 -10.14
C THR A 32 8.15 7.63 -8.66
N GLY A 33 9.01 8.58 -8.27
CA GLY A 33 9.32 8.84 -6.86
C GLY A 33 8.10 9.26 -6.05
N PHE A 34 7.24 10.10 -6.62
CA PHE A 34 6.01 10.53 -5.98
C PHE A 34 4.99 9.39 -5.83
N SER A 35 4.86 8.55 -6.85
CA SER A 35 4.00 7.36 -6.82
C SER A 35 4.40 6.39 -5.71
N VAL A 36 5.70 6.06 -5.63
CA VAL A 36 6.23 5.17 -4.58
C VAL A 36 6.00 5.77 -3.18
N SER A 37 6.24 7.06 -3.02
CA SER A 37 6.00 7.77 -1.75
C SER A 37 4.52 7.70 -1.32
N ILE A 38 3.58 7.94 -2.23
CA ILE A 38 2.14 7.81 -1.95
C ILE A 38 1.80 6.39 -1.51
N VAL A 39 2.29 5.38 -2.23
CA VAL A 39 2.01 3.98 -1.90
C VAL A 39 2.52 3.64 -0.50
N LEU A 40 3.73 4.09 -0.13
CA LEU A 40 4.28 3.89 1.21
C LEU A 40 3.43 4.55 2.30
N VAL A 41 2.97 5.79 2.07
CA VAL A 41 2.09 6.50 3.01
C VAL A 41 0.75 5.78 3.16
N LEU A 42 0.15 5.34 2.05
CA LEU A 42 -1.12 4.61 2.08
C LEU A 42 -0.99 3.29 2.83
N ILE A 43 0.10 2.54 2.65
CA ILE A 43 0.35 1.30 3.41
C ILE A 43 0.35 1.59 4.92
N GLY A 44 1.01 2.67 5.36
CA GLY A 44 0.99 3.08 6.77
C GLY A 44 -0.42 3.43 7.27
N LEU A 45 -1.17 4.21 6.51
CA LEU A 45 -2.55 4.57 6.82
C LEU A 45 -3.48 3.36 6.92
N PHE A 46 -3.42 2.46 5.94
CA PHE A 46 -4.20 1.22 5.94
C PHE A 46 -3.80 0.29 7.08
N ALA A 47 -2.51 0.22 7.44
CA ALA A 47 -2.07 -0.55 8.59
C ALA A 47 -2.74 -0.04 9.87
N VAL A 48 -2.76 1.27 10.11
CA VAL A 48 -3.43 1.86 11.29
C VAL A 48 -4.94 1.61 11.27
N LEU A 49 -5.60 1.75 10.12
CA LEU A 49 -7.03 1.47 9.98
C LEU A 49 -7.38 0.01 10.27
N ILE A 50 -6.59 -0.92 9.73
CA ILE A 50 -6.79 -2.37 9.94
C ILE A 50 -6.50 -2.74 11.39
N LEU A 51 -5.44 -2.18 11.99
CA LEU A 51 -5.08 -2.45 13.38
C LEU A 51 -6.16 -1.95 14.34
N THR A 52 -6.60 -0.69 14.21
CA THR A 52 -7.65 -0.14 15.06
C THR A 52 -8.98 -0.90 14.94
N TRP A 53 -9.35 -1.33 13.73
CA TRP A 53 -10.50 -2.20 13.54
C TRP A 53 -10.29 -3.60 14.13
N GLY A 54 -9.10 -4.18 13.92
CA GLY A 54 -8.70 -5.49 14.41
C GLY A 54 -8.70 -5.55 15.94
N GLU A 55 -8.13 -4.56 16.62
CA GLU A 55 -8.14 -4.43 18.07
C GLU A 55 -9.56 -4.50 18.63
N ARG A 56 -10.48 -3.69 18.09
CA ARG A 56 -11.88 -3.70 18.52
C ARG A 56 -12.55 -5.07 18.33
N LYS A 57 -12.19 -5.78 17.26
CA LYS A 57 -12.75 -7.10 16.96
C LYS A 57 -12.17 -8.19 17.86
N VAL A 58 -10.86 -8.17 18.11
CA VAL A 58 -10.15 -9.10 18.99
C VAL A 58 -10.64 -8.96 20.42
N ILE A 59 -10.73 -7.73 20.94
CA ILE A 59 -11.22 -7.46 22.30
C ILE A 59 -12.67 -7.91 22.47
N GLY A 60 -13.52 -7.72 21.46
CA GLY A 60 -14.90 -8.22 21.49
C GLY A 60 -14.96 -9.74 21.69
N ARG A 61 -14.16 -10.49 20.93
CA ARG A 61 -14.10 -11.96 21.03
C ARG A 61 -13.54 -12.44 22.37
N MET A 62 -12.58 -11.72 22.96
CA MET A 62 -12.07 -12.03 24.30
C MET A 62 -13.14 -11.86 25.39
N GLN A 63 -14.10 -10.97 25.18
CA GLN A 63 -15.19 -10.67 26.11
C GLN A 63 -16.48 -11.48 25.82
N ASP A 64 -16.41 -12.52 24.98
CA ASP A 64 -17.56 -13.29 24.49
C ASP A 64 -18.71 -12.41 23.96
N ARG A 65 -18.36 -11.27 23.36
CA ARG A 65 -19.30 -10.39 22.66
C ARG A 65 -18.93 -10.25 21.19
N ILE A 66 -19.93 -10.05 20.36
CA ILE A 66 -19.69 -9.69 18.96
C ILE A 66 -19.04 -8.30 18.95
N GLY A 67 -17.78 -8.25 18.52
CA GLY A 67 -17.09 -7.00 18.20
C GLY A 67 -17.85 -6.21 17.12
N PRO A 68 -17.45 -4.96 16.85
CA PRO A 68 -18.23 -4.06 16.00
C PRO A 68 -18.54 -4.68 14.62
N ASN A 69 -19.81 -5.03 14.39
CA ASN A 69 -20.27 -5.70 13.17
C ASN A 69 -21.22 -4.83 12.33
N ARG A 70 -21.55 -3.63 12.82
CA ARG A 70 -22.28 -2.60 12.05
C ARG A 70 -21.30 -1.48 11.77
N TRP A 71 -20.99 -1.31 10.49
CA TRP A 71 -20.12 -0.25 9.98
C TRP A 71 -21.04 0.92 9.62
N GLY A 72 -21.28 1.76 10.61
CA GLY A 72 -21.98 3.04 10.54
C GLY A 72 -21.40 3.94 11.60
#